data_AF-A0A1M5BHL9-F1
#
_entry.id   AF-A0A1M5BHL9-F1
#
_cell.length_a   1.000
_cell.length_b   1.000
_cell.length_c   1.000
_cell.angle_alpha   90.00
_cell.angle_beta   90.00
_cell.angle_gamma   90.00
#
_symmetry.space_group_name_H-M   'P 1'
#
loop_
_entity.id
_entity.type
_entity.pdbx_description
1 polymer ?
#
loop_
_entity_poly.entity_id
_entity_poly.type
_entity_poly.pdbx_seq_one_letter_code
_entity_poly.pdbx_strand_id
1 'polypeptide(L)'
;MDKGNIKNEDNFLKIIREAKKARMAYEAKMAALRDEKTRLIEAKEEGRMEGRNEGIEIGIQKGKRLTAEKMLRKGLDVETVAELTDLSIKEVEEIKRDMLH
;
A
#
# COMPACT_ATOMS: atom_id res chain seq x y z
N MET A 1 -20.36 53.16 -38.86
CA MET A 1 -19.56 51.95 -38.58
C MET A 1 -20.25 50.77 -39.23
N ASP A 2 -19.53 50.03 -40.07
CA ASP A 2 -20.11 48.97 -40.90
C ASP A 2 -20.54 47.78 -40.03
N LYS A 3 -21.85 47.55 -39.94
CA LYS A 3 -22.47 46.49 -39.11
C LYS A 3 -22.06 45.08 -39.57
N GLY A 4 -21.52 44.94 -40.80
CA GLY A 4 -20.98 43.67 -41.31
C GLY A 4 -19.67 43.24 -40.62
N ASN A 5 -18.82 44.19 -40.25
CA ASN A 5 -17.51 43.89 -39.66
C ASN A 5 -17.61 43.47 -38.17
N ILE A 6 -18.53 44.09 -37.42
CA ILE A 6 -18.76 43.83 -35.99
C ILE A 6 -19.33 42.42 -35.77
N LYS A 7 -20.25 41.96 -36.64
CA LYS A 7 -20.83 40.61 -36.57
C LYS A 7 -19.80 39.48 -36.77
N ASN A 8 -18.77 39.73 -37.58
CA ASN A 8 -17.69 38.77 -37.79
C ASN A 8 -16.76 38.68 -36.57
N GLU A 9 -16.49 39.81 -35.92
CA GLU A 9 -15.65 39.87 -34.72
C GLU A 9 -16.31 39.20 -33.51
N ASP A 10 -17.61 39.42 -33.29
CA ASP A 10 -18.38 38.74 -32.25
C ASP A 10 -18.43 37.21 -32.45
N ASN A 11 -18.56 36.76 -33.70
CA ASN A 11 -18.55 35.33 -34.03
C ASN A 11 -17.17 34.71 -33.78
N PHE A 12 -16.09 35.42 -34.14
CA PHE A 12 -14.72 34.98 -33.89
C PHE A 12 -14.40 34.87 -32.39
N LEU A 13 -14.81 35.87 -31.60
CA LEU A 13 -14.68 35.84 -30.13
C LEU A 13 -15.46 34.68 -29.50
N LYS A 14 -16.65 34.38 -30.02
CA LYS A 14 -17.44 33.22 -29.57
C LYS A 14 -16.69 31.91 -29.81
N ILE A 15 -16.13 31.70 -31.01
CA ILE A 15 -15.35 30.51 -31.35
C ILE A 15 -14.14 30.36 -30.43
N ILE A 16 -13.39 31.44 -30.18
CA ILE A 16 -12.24 31.41 -29.25
C ILE A 16 -12.68 31.03 -27.83
N ARG A 17 -13.80 31.58 -27.36
CA ARG A 17 -14.33 31.27 -26.02
C ARG A 17 -14.73 29.81 -25.90
N GLU A 18 -15.39 29.26 -26.91
CA GLU A 18 -15.80 27.86 -26.94
C GLU A 18 -14.58 26.92 -27.04
N ALA A 19 -13.60 27.25 -27.88
CA ALA A 19 -12.33 26.51 -27.96
C ALA A 19 -11.58 26.52 -26.63
N LYS A 20 -11.52 27.67 -25.93
CA LYS A 20 -10.90 27.77 -24.60
C LYS A 20 -11.64 26.92 -23.57
N LYS A 21 -12.98 26.92 -23.58
CA LYS A 21 -13.79 26.06 -22.70
C LYS A 21 -13.55 24.58 -22.97
N ALA A 22 -13.53 24.16 -24.24
CA ALA A 22 -13.24 22.79 -24.62
C ALA A 22 -11.85 22.35 -24.16
N ARG A 23 -10.84 23.22 -24.32
CA ARG A 23 -9.48 22.97 -23.83
C ARG A 23 -9.43 22.83 -22.30
N MET A 24 -10.07 23.73 -21.56
CA MET A 24 -10.12 23.65 -20.10
C MET A 24 -10.84 22.37 -19.62
N ALA A 25 -11.94 21.98 -20.27
CA ALA A 25 -12.64 20.74 -19.94
C ALA A 25 -11.77 19.50 -20.24
N TYR A 26 -11.03 19.52 -21.34
CA TYR A 26 -10.06 18.47 -21.67
C TYR A 26 -8.94 18.39 -20.63
N GLU A 27 -8.32 19.51 -20.28
CA GLU A 27 -7.25 19.59 -19.28
C GLU A 27 -7.75 19.12 -17.90
N ALA A 28 -8.95 19.54 -17.48
CA ALA A 28 -9.56 19.09 -16.22
C ALA A 28 -9.83 17.57 -16.22
N LYS A 29 -10.32 17.02 -17.33
CA LYS A 29 -10.51 15.56 -17.48
C LYS A 29 -9.17 14.82 -17.39
N MET A 30 -8.14 15.33 -18.05
CA MET A 30 -6.80 14.73 -18.01
C MET A 30 -6.19 14.82 -16.61
N ALA A 31 -6.40 15.92 -15.88
CA ALA A 31 -5.97 16.06 -14.50
C ALA A 31 -6.66 15.01 -13.61
N ALA A 32 -7.98 14.88 -13.70
CA ALA A 32 -8.73 13.88 -12.92
C ALA A 32 -8.25 12.44 -13.19
N LEU A 33 -7.98 12.09 -14.46
CA LEU A 33 -7.44 10.77 -14.83
C LEU A 33 -6.03 10.54 -14.28
N ARG A 34 -5.19 11.58 -14.24
CA ARG A 34 -3.86 11.49 -13.64
C ARG A 34 -3.95 11.26 -12.14
N ASP A 35 -4.79 12.03 -11.46
CA ASP A 35 -4.97 11.90 -10.01
C ASP A 35 -5.51 10.51 -9.65
N GLU A 36 -6.46 9.99 -10.42
CA GLU A 36 -6.96 8.63 -10.26
C GLU A 36 -5.85 7.58 -10.47
N LYS A 37 -5.06 7.72 -11.52
CA LYS A 37 -3.94 6.82 -11.78
C LYS A 37 -2.91 6.87 -10.64
N THR A 38 -2.59 8.06 -10.14
CA THR A 38 -1.67 8.24 -9.02
C THR A 38 -2.19 7.52 -7.78
N ARG A 39 -3.45 7.75 -7.41
CA ARG A 39 -4.09 7.07 -6.26
C ARG A 39 -4.01 5.53 -6.37
N LEU A 40 -4.24 4.99 -7.56
CA LEU A 40 -4.17 3.53 -7.78
C LEU A 40 -2.74 2.99 -7.66
N ILE A 41 -1.74 3.75 -8.12
CA ILE A 41 -0.33 3.38 -8.00
C ILE A 41 0.08 3.39 -6.52
N GLU A 42 -0.27 4.46 -5.80
CA GLU A 42 0.03 4.61 -4.38
C GLU A 42 -0.60 3.49 -3.56
N ALA A 43 -1.91 3.24 -3.72
CA ALA A 43 -2.60 2.16 -3.01
C ALA A 43 -2.01 0.78 -3.29
N LYS A 44 -1.58 0.52 -4.54
CA LYS A 44 -0.93 -0.74 -4.89
C LYS A 44 0.44 -0.88 -4.23
N GLU A 45 1.21 0.20 -4.18
CA GLU A 45 2.54 0.18 -3.57
C GLU A 45 2.47 0.07 -2.06
N GLU A 46 1.55 0.80 -1.42
CA GLU A 46 1.25 0.66 0.02
C GLU A 46 0.87 -0.78 0.36
N GLY A 47 -0.11 -1.36 -0.34
CA GLY A 47 -0.51 -2.75 -0.09
C GLY A 47 0.63 -3.76 -0.32
N ARG A 48 1.53 -3.50 -1.27
CA ARG A 48 2.72 -4.34 -1.48
C ARG A 48 3.73 -4.22 -0.34
N MET A 49 3.94 -3.00 0.17
CA MET A 49 4.84 -2.75 1.29
C MET A 49 4.30 -3.35 2.58
N GLU A 50 3.03 -3.11 2.90
CA GLU A 50 2.35 -3.68 4.06
C GLU A 50 2.39 -5.20 4.03
N GLY A 51 1.94 -5.82 2.93
CA GLY A 51 1.95 -7.28 2.80
C GLY A 51 3.36 -7.89 2.88
N ARG A 52 4.39 -7.18 2.42
CA ARG A 52 5.79 -7.61 2.59
C ARG A 52 6.22 -7.53 4.05
N ASN A 53 5.91 -6.44 4.74
CA ASN A 53 6.29 -6.24 6.14
C ASN A 53 5.58 -7.25 7.05
N GLU A 54 4.27 -7.42 6.88
CA GLU A 54 3.48 -8.44 7.60
C GLU A 54 4.00 -9.85 7.31
N GLY A 55 4.29 -10.17 6.05
CA GLY A 55 4.84 -11.47 5.66
C GLY A 55 6.20 -11.77 6.30
N ILE A 56 7.07 -10.76 6.43
CA ILE A 56 8.36 -10.89 7.12
C ILE A 56 8.14 -11.12 8.61
N GLU A 57 7.30 -10.33 9.27
CA GLU A 57 7.04 -10.47 10.71
C GLU A 57 6.43 -11.84 11.03
N ILE A 58 5.39 -12.27 10.29
CA ILE A 58 4.79 -13.60 10.42
C ILE A 58 5.83 -14.70 10.19
N GLY A 59 6.71 -14.53 9.20
CA GLY A 59 7.79 -15.45 8.89
C GLY A 59 8.81 -15.58 10.02
N ILE A 60 9.23 -14.46 10.61
CA ILE A 60 10.16 -14.40 11.74
C ILE A 60 9.54 -15.12 12.95
N GLN A 61 8.30 -14.79 13.32
CA GLN A 61 7.64 -15.40 14.47
C GLN A 61 7.42 -16.91 14.29
N LYS A 62 6.98 -17.35 13.11
CA LYS A 62 6.88 -18.78 12.78
C LYS A 62 8.24 -19.48 12.84
N GLY A 63 9.30 -18.82 12.34
CA GLY A 63 10.67 -19.32 12.38
C GLY A 63 11.19 -19.50 13.81
N LYS A 64 10.99 -18.50 14.68
CA LYS A 64 11.32 -18.57 16.11
C LYS A 64 10.61 -19.72 16.78
N ARG A 65 9.29 -19.82 16.61
CA ARG A 65 8.47 -20.91 17.19
C ARG A 65 8.94 -22.30 16.74
N LEU A 66 9.13 -22.52 15.44
CA LEU A 66 9.61 -23.80 14.92
C LEU A 66 11.00 -24.17 15.45
N THR A 67 11.86 -23.17 15.66
CA THR A 67 13.19 -23.36 16.23
C THR A 67 13.10 -23.74 17.71
N ALA A 68 12.28 -23.04 18.49
CA ALA A 68 12.00 -23.36 19.88
C ALA A 68 11.43 -24.78 20.05
N GLU A 69 10.46 -25.18 19.22
CA GLU A 69 9.90 -26.55 19.23
C GLU A 69 10.99 -27.61 19.00
N LYS A 70 11.90 -27.38 18.03
CA LYS A 70 13.00 -28.30 17.76
C LYS A 70 14.00 -28.38 18.91
N MET A 71 14.30 -27.25 19.56
CA MET A 71 15.20 -27.20 20.72
C MET A 71 14.59 -27.92 21.93
N LEU A 72 13.31 -27.69 22.22
CA LEU A 72 12.59 -28.39 23.28
C LEU A 72 12.54 -29.90 23.05
N ARG A 73 12.29 -30.35 21.81
CA ARG A 73 12.35 -31.79 21.44
C ARG A 73 13.73 -32.40 21.64
N LYS A 74 14.80 -31.60 21.55
CA LYS A 74 16.17 -32.02 21.82
C LYS A 74 16.53 -32.01 23.32
N GLY A 75 15.60 -31.62 24.18
CA GLY A 75 15.75 -31.65 25.63
C GLY A 75 16.39 -30.40 26.24
N LEU A 76 16.46 -29.30 25.50
CA LEU A 76 16.87 -28.01 26.09
C LEU A 76 15.79 -27.50 27.04
N ASP A 77 16.22 -26.86 28.13
CA ASP A 77 15.33 -26.22 29.11
C ASP A 77 14.68 -24.93 28.56
N VAL A 78 13.62 -24.48 29.23
CA VAL A 78 12.77 -23.38 28.78
C VAL A 78 13.55 -22.07 28.77
N GLU A 79 14.38 -21.86 29.77
CA GLU A 79 15.20 -20.66 29.95
C GLU A 79 16.22 -20.51 28.81
N THR A 80 16.95 -21.59 28.50
CA THR A 80 17.91 -21.60 27.39
C THR A 80 17.22 -21.39 26.05
N VAL A 81 16.04 -22.00 25.84
CA VAL A 81 15.29 -21.82 24.58
C VAL A 81 14.79 -20.38 24.43
N ALA A 82 14.28 -19.78 25.51
CA ALA A 82 13.82 -18.40 25.53
C ALA A 82 14.94 -17.44 25.13
N GLU A 83 16.13 -17.62 25.72
CA GLU A 83 17.33 -16.85 25.40
C GLU A 83 17.76 -17.03 23.93
N LEU A 84 17.87 -18.26 23.44
CA LEU A 84 18.38 -18.55 22.09
C LEU A 84 17.43 -18.17 20.95
N THR A 85 16.14 -18.02 21.23
CA THR A 85 15.12 -17.71 20.22
C THR A 85 14.57 -16.30 20.31
N ASP A 86 15.05 -15.49 21.26
CA ASP A 86 14.49 -14.19 21.61
C ASP A 86 12.96 -14.28 21.80
N LEU A 87 12.52 -15.31 22.53
CA LEU A 87 11.14 -15.49 22.98
C LEU A 87 11.11 -15.32 24.49
N SER A 88 9.97 -14.88 25.02
CA SER A 88 9.76 -14.88 26.47
C SER A 88 9.62 -16.32 26.99
N ILE A 89 9.99 -16.53 28.25
CA ILE A 89 9.78 -17.81 28.96
C ILE A 89 8.32 -18.27 28.81
N LYS A 90 7.36 -17.35 28.95
CA LYS A 90 5.93 -17.63 28.80
C LYS A 90 5.57 -18.17 27.41
N GLU A 91 6.10 -17.56 26.35
CA GLU A 91 5.86 -18.04 24.97
C GLU A 91 6.45 -19.44 24.76
N VAL A 92 7.63 -19.71 25.31
CA VAL A 92 8.26 -21.05 25.23
C VAL A 92 7.47 -22.09 26.04
N GLU A 93 6.94 -21.73 27.21
CA GLU A 93 6.05 -22.59 27.99
C GLU A 93 4.74 -22.89 27.26
N GLU A 94 4.15 -21.90 26.59
CA GLU A 94 2.97 -22.07 25.74
C GLU A 94 3.27 -23.02 24.59
N ILE A 95 4.39 -22.84 23.88
CA ILE A 95 4.85 -23.76 22.82
C ILE A 95 5.00 -25.19 23.37
N LYS A 96 5.65 -25.34 24.53
CA LYS A 96 5.83 -26.65 25.17
C LYS A 96 4.50 -27.31 25.52
N ARG A 97 3.51 -26.53 25.97
CA ARG A 97 2.15 -27.01 26.26
C ARG A 97 1.43 -27.44 24.97
N ASP A 98 1.49 -26.63 23.93
CA ASP A 98 0.88 -26.91 22.62
C ASP A 98 1.43 -28.19 21.98
N MET A 99 2.67 -28.58 22.28
CA MET A 99 3.29 -29.82 21.80
C MET A 99 2.77 -31.09 22.49
N LEU A 100 2.09 -30.97 23.64
CA LEU A 100 1.61 -32.10 24.45
C LEU A 100 0.11 -32.41 24.23
N HIS A 101 -0.57 -31.59 23.42
CA HIS A 101 -1.96 -31.75 23.02
C HIS A 101 -2.06 -32.28 21.58
#